data_AF-A0A2M7ZTN9-F1
#
_entry.id   AF-A0A2M7ZTN9-F1
#
_cell.length_a   1.000
_cell.length_b   1.000
_cell.length_c   1.000
_cell.angle_alpha   90.00
_cell.angle_beta   90.00
_cell.angle_gamma   90.00
#
_symmetry.space_group_name_H-M   'P 1'
#
loop_
_entity.id
_entity.type
_entity.pdbx_description
1 polymer ?
#
loop_
_entity_poly.entity_id
_entity_poly.type
_entity_poly.pdbx_seq_one_letter_code
_entity_poly.pdbx_strand_id
1 'polypeptide(L)' 'MIIAGEVSGDLHGAHLIKEILKMNPAVRIFGIGGDKMQAAGMQAAYHINKMAFLGLTEVIKHLPFIKRV' A
#
# COMPACT_ATOMS: atom_id res chain seq x y z
N MET A 1 -6.58 3.53 -7.38
CA MET A 1 -6.10 2.56 -6.38
C MET A 1 -4.61 2.33 -6.60
N ILE A 2 -3.78 2.31 -5.55
CA ILE A 2 -2.33 2.03 -5.64
C ILE A 2 -1.96 0.96 -4.62
N ILE A 3 -1.10 0.01 -4.99
CA ILE A 3 -0.70 -1.13 -4.15
C ILE A 3 0.82 -1.18 -4.09
N ALA A 4 1.37 -1.14 -2.89
CA ALA A 4 2.77 -1.44 -2.58
C ALA A 4 2.84 -2.64 -1.63
N GLY A 5 3.67 -3.62 -1.98
CA GLY A 5 3.90 -4.83 -1.16
C GLY A 5 5.12 -4.76 -0.25
N GLU A 6 5.96 -3.72 -0.40
CA GLU A 6 7.25 -3.59 0.27
C GLU A 6 7.59 -2.12 0.54
N VAL A 7 8.57 -1.89 1.42
CA VAL A 7 8.98 -0.56 1.87
C VAL A 7 9.51 0.31 0.72
N SER A 8 10.24 -0.27 -0.22
CA SER A 8 10.67 0.40 -1.47
C SER A 8 9.46 0.86 -2.27
N GLY A 9 8.44 0.00 -2.43
CA GLY A 9 7.18 0.35 -3.09
C GLY A 9 6.42 1.49 -2.39
N ASP A 10 6.39 1.50 -1.05
CA ASP A 10 5.78 2.58 -0.26
C ASP A 10 6.47 3.93 -0.53
N LEU A 11 7.80 3.93 -0.62
CA LEU A 11 8.55 5.14 -0.96
C LEU A 11 8.20 5.68 -2.36
N HIS A 12 8.26 4.83 -3.39
CA HIS A 12 7.96 5.25 -4.76
C HIS A 12 6.49 5.65 -4.92
N GLY A 13 5.57 4.89 -4.32
CA GLY A 13 4.15 5.18 -4.32
C GLY A 13 3.84 6.55 -3.68
N ALA A 14 4.52 6.92 -2.60
CA ALA A 14 4.35 8.22 -1.95
C ALA A 14 4.75 9.38 -2.87
N HIS A 15 5.82 9.24 -3.66
CA HIS A 15 6.21 10.25 -4.64
C HIS A 15 5.17 10.38 -5.75
N LEU A 16 4.70 9.25 -6.28
CA LEU A 16 3.64 9.24 -7.28
C LEU A 16 2.36 9.94 -6.78
N ILE A 17 1.92 9.62 -5.57
CA ILE A 17 0.75 10.24 -4.92
C ILE A 17 0.90 11.76 -4.85
N LYS A 18 2.07 12.25 -4.42
CA LYS A 18 2.33 13.68 -4.31
C LYS A 18 2.21 14.38 -5.66
N GLU A 19 2.76 13.81 -6.72
CA GLU A 19 2.66 14.42 -8.07
C GLU A 19 1.22 14.37 -8.61
N ILE A 20 0.48 13.30 -8.36
CA ILE A 20 -0.95 13.22 -8.73
C ILE A 20 -1.76 14.32 -8.03
N LEU A 21 -1.58 14.49 -6.72
CA LEU A 21 -2.33 15.48 -5.95
C LEU A 21 -1.90 16.93 -6.26
N LYS A 22 -0.65 17.15 -6.69
CA LYS A 22 -0.23 18.45 -7.25
C LYS A 22 -0.97 18.79 -8.53
N MET A 23 -1.18 17.81 -9.42
CA MET A 23 -1.91 18.01 -10.68
C MET A 23 -3.41 18.17 -10.44
N ASN A 24 -3.97 17.41 -9.51
CA ASN A 24 -5.38 17.50 -9.16
C ASN A 24 -5.63 17.13 -7.68
N PRO A 25 -5.81 18.13 -6.79
CA PRO A 25 -6.04 17.90 -5.36
C PRO A 25 -7.34 17.17 -5.02
N ALA A 26 -8.31 17.11 -5.94
CA ALA A 26 -9.58 16.43 -5.72
C ALA A 26 -9.52 14.92 -5.94
N VAL A 27 -8.39 14.39 -6.44
CA VAL A 27 -8.23 12.95 -6.66
C VAL A 27 -8.18 12.22 -5.32
N ARG A 28 -9.07 11.27 -5.12
CA ARG A 28 -9.04 10.37 -3.96
C ARG A 28 -8.20 9.14 -4.28
N ILE A 29 -7.16 8.92 -3.48
CA ILE A 29 -6.28 7.77 -3.64
C ILE A 29 -6.48 6.83 -2.45
N PHE A 30 -6.63 5.54 -2.75
CA PHE A 30 -6.76 4.48 -1.77
C PHE A 30 -6.01 3.22 -2.21
N GLY A 31 -5.73 2.31 -1.28
CA GLY A 31 -5.16 1.01 -1.59
C GLY A 31 -4.27 0.45 -0.49
N ILE A 32 -3.19 -0.22 -0.86
CA ILE A 32 -2.28 -0.91 0.07
C ILE A 32 -0.95 -0.19 0.05
N GLY A 33 -0.44 0.20 1.21
CA GLY A 33 0.83 0.91 1.32
C GLY A 33 1.27 1.05 2.77
N GLY A 34 2.40 1.71 2.96
CA GLY A 34 2.98 1.93 4.28
C GLY A 34 2.70 3.34 4.77
N ASP A 35 3.54 3.79 5.69
CA ASP A 35 3.41 5.11 6.31
C ASP A 35 3.66 6.24 5.30
N LYS A 36 4.53 6.05 4.30
CA LYS A 36 4.88 7.12 3.35
C LYS A 36 3.73 7.41 2.40
N MET A 37 3.06 6.38 1.87
CA MET A 37 1.91 6.56 1.00
C MET A 37 0.72 7.18 1.76
N GLN A 38 0.50 6.78 3.02
CA GLN A 38 -0.51 7.40 3.88
C GLN A 38 -0.21 8.88 4.13
N ALA A 39 1.02 9.21 4.52
CA ALA A 39 1.46 10.59 4.74
C ALA A 39 1.40 11.43 3.46
N ALA A 40 1.46 10.81 2.28
CA ALA A 40 1.30 11.49 1.00
C ALA A 40 -0.17 11.82 0.65
N GLY A 41 -1.15 11.30 1.41
CA GLY A 41 -2.57 11.56 1.20
C GLY A 41 -3.36 10.35 0.68
N MET A 42 -2.79 9.15 0.67
CA MET A 42 -3.55 7.93 0.39
C MET A 42 -4.33 7.46 1.61
N GLN A 43 -5.58 7.05 1.38
CA GLN A 43 -6.37 6.29 2.34
C GLN A 43 -5.97 4.79 2.29
N ALA A 44 -5.30 4.28 3.32
CA ALA A 44 -4.92 2.87 3.36
C ALA A 44 -6.13 1.96 3.65
N ALA A 45 -6.39 1.02 2.75
CA ALA A 45 -7.29 -0.11 2.97
C ALA A 45 -6.60 -1.20 3.82
N TYR A 46 -5.31 -1.46 3.55
CA TYR A 46 -4.46 -2.33 4.37
C TYR A 46 -3.03 -1.77 4.43
N HIS A 47 -2.34 -2.05 5.54
CA HIS A 47 -0.94 -1.65 5.76
C HIS A 47 0.03 -2.75 5.28
N ILE A 48 1.17 -2.39 4.66
CA ILE A 48 2.16 -3.38 4.17
C ILE A 48 2.67 -4.33 5.25
N ASN A 49 2.72 -3.88 6.51
CA ASN A 49 3.14 -4.69 7.66
C ASN A 49 2.25 -5.93 7.86
N LYS A 50 1.01 -5.91 7.36
CA LYS A 50 0.12 -7.09 7.38
C LYS A 50 0.39 -8.07 6.23
N MET A 51 1.29 -7.74 5.30
CA MET A 51 1.65 -8.53 4.12
C MET A 51 3.10 -9.00 4.12
N ALA A 52 3.88 -8.66 5.15
CA ALA A 52 5.26 -9.13 5.32
C ALA A 52 5.29 -10.60 5.73
N PHE A 53 4.98 -11.48 4.79
CA PHE A 53 5.06 -12.93 4.97
C PHE A 53 6.45 -13.41 4.55
N LEU A 54 7.23 -13.91 5.51
CA LEU A 54 8.56 -14.48 5.24
C LEU A 54 8.41 -15.99 4.98
N GLY A 55 8.54 -16.39 3.71
CA GLY A 55 8.59 -17.80 3.31
C GLY A 55 7.24 -18.43 2.92
N LEU A 56 7.30 -19.51 2.14
CA LEU A 56 6.14 -20.19 1.56
C LEU A 56 5.15 -20.71 2.62
N THR A 57 5.66 -21.14 3.78
CA THR A 57 4.84 -21.64 4.90
C THR A 57 3.98 -20.54 5.54
N GLU A 58 4.50 -19.32 5.65
CA GLU A 58 3.80 -18.17 6.20
C GLU A 58 2.68 -17.71 5.25
N VAL A 59 2.95 -17.73 3.94
CA VAL A 59 1.97 -17.43 2.88
C VAL A 59 0.78 -18.40 2.93
N ILE A 60 1.04 -19.71 3.11
CA ILE A 60 -0.03 -20.71 3.19
C ILE A 60 -0.90 -20.50 4.45
N LYS A 61 -0.29 -20.21 5.60
CA LYS A 61 -1.03 -19.91 6.85
C LYS A 61 -1.91 -18.66 6.72
N HIS A 62 -1.52 -17.71 5.88
CA HIS A 62 -2.23 -16.45 5.69
C HIS A 62 -3.05 -16.37 4.39
N LEU A 63 -3.21 -17.48 3.66
CA LEU A 63 -4.13 -17.61 2.52
C LEU A 63 -5.54 -17.06 2.78
N PRO A 64 -6.20 -17.30 3.94
CA PRO A 64 -7.52 -16.73 4.21
C PRO A 64 -7.53 -15.20 4.26
N PHE A 65 -6.44 -14.59 4.74
CA PHE A 65 -6.26 -13.15 4.76
C PHE A 65 -5.95 -12.62 3.36
N ILE A 66 -5.05 -13.26 2.62
CA ILE A 66 -4.72 -12.89 1.23
C ILE A 66 -5.96 -12.94 0.33
N LYS A 67 -6.86 -13.92 0.51
CA LYS A 67 -8.13 -14.00 -0.24
C LYS A 67 -9.13 -12.88 0.07
N ARG A 68 -8.96 -12.15 1.18
CA ARG A 68 -9.85 -11.04 1.61
C ARG A 68 -9.33 -9.67 1.19
N VAL A 69 -8.03 -9.57 0.91
CA VAL A 69 -7.37 -8.37 0.40
C VAL A 69 -7.65 -8.25 -1.10
#